data_AF-A0A3B5BIL3-F1
#
_entry.id   AF-A0A3B5BIL3-F1
#
_cell.length_a   1.000
_cell.length_b   1.000
_cell.length_c   1.000
_cell.angle_alpha   90.00
_cell.angle_beta   90.00
_cell.angle_gamma   90.00
#
_symmetry.space_group_name_H-M   'P 1'
#
loop_
_entity.id
_entity.type
_entity.pdbx_description
1 polymer ?
#
loop_
_entity_poly.entity_id
_entity_poly.type
_entity_poly.pdbx_seq_one_letter_code
_entity_poly.pdbx_strand_id
1 'polypeptide(L)'
;MGCDCICFFITAASISIASTPVCIPHNTPPVRQSRCLMVTPTTFPIISDSARMWTSNQTIPRLNPLHPPLIHKRTVSLETPAVHHHNHQRTLIMQRRENYRYHQVWRKPFYGTGSEREEYRKELREHLKRQIEEKCAALKLQLSGKVKEAEYLREVDRLALSSEREQRIQHSRAMAAYRDENKRLMEQSWRDRALTRSQEVLKERELLRLNPINWSGTLK
;
A
#
# COMPACT_ATOMS: atom_id res chain seq x y z
N MET A 1 23.09 -54.47 6.44
CA MET A 1 21.88 -53.81 5.92
C MET A 1 22.02 -52.33 6.21
N GLY A 2 21.95 -51.52 5.17
CA GLY A 2 22.48 -50.15 5.14
C GLY A 2 21.66 -49.17 5.96
N CYS A 3 22.35 -48.36 6.76
CA CYS A 3 21.82 -47.10 7.26
C CYS A 3 22.16 -46.02 6.22
N ASP A 4 21.15 -45.57 5.49
CA ASP A 4 21.27 -44.45 4.56
C ASP A 4 21.42 -43.16 5.37
N CYS A 5 22.65 -42.65 5.43
CA CYS A 5 22.96 -41.31 5.88
C CYS A 5 22.48 -40.31 4.82
N ILE A 6 21.29 -39.75 5.00
CA ILE A 6 20.80 -38.62 4.20
C ILE A 6 21.55 -37.36 4.67
N CYS A 7 22.68 -37.06 4.01
CA CYS A 7 23.32 -35.76 4.08
C CYS A 7 22.40 -34.70 3.48
N PHE A 8 21.72 -33.92 4.31
CA PHE A 8 21.12 -32.66 3.89
C PHE A 8 22.26 -31.66 3.59
N PHE A 9 22.65 -31.57 2.32
CA PHE A 9 23.41 -30.43 1.83
C PHE A 9 22.51 -29.19 1.92
N ILE A 10 22.70 -28.37 2.96
CA ILE A 10 22.14 -27.02 2.99
C ILE A 10 22.96 -26.20 2.01
N THR A 11 22.46 -26.08 0.78
CA THR A 11 22.95 -25.09 -0.17
C THR A 11 22.61 -23.72 0.39
N ALA A 12 23.60 -23.02 0.94
CA ALA A 12 23.44 -21.63 1.35
C ALA A 12 23.23 -20.79 0.09
N ALA A 13 21.97 -20.52 -0.26
CA ALA A 13 21.64 -19.48 -1.21
C ALA A 13 22.14 -18.15 -0.63
N SER A 14 23.08 -17.52 -1.33
CA SER A 14 23.52 -16.17 -1.04
C SER A 14 22.33 -15.22 -1.20
N ILE A 15 21.75 -14.81 -0.08
CA ILE A 15 20.72 -13.76 -0.06
C ILE A 15 21.43 -12.47 -0.43
N SER A 16 21.38 -12.12 -1.72
CA SER A 16 21.74 -10.79 -2.20
C SER A 16 20.69 -9.83 -1.64
N ILE A 17 21.07 -9.09 -0.59
CA ILE A 17 20.22 -8.06 0.00
C ILE A 17 20.13 -6.94 -1.02
N ALA A 18 19.00 -6.86 -1.72
CA ALA A 18 18.69 -5.70 -2.54
C ALA A 18 18.74 -4.46 -1.65
N SER A 19 19.68 -3.56 -1.96
CA SER A 19 19.82 -2.26 -1.33
C SER A 19 18.52 -1.50 -1.54
N THR A 20 17.70 -1.41 -0.49
CA THR A 20 16.52 -0.55 -0.48
C THR A 20 16.99 0.90 -0.52
N PRO A 21 16.58 1.71 -1.52
CA PRO A 21 16.88 3.13 -1.49
C PRO A 21 16.17 3.74 -0.28
N VAL A 22 16.96 4.37 0.59
CA VAL A 22 16.48 5.17 1.70
C VAL A 22 15.58 6.26 1.14
N CYS A 23 14.26 6.09 1.29
CA CYS A 23 13.29 7.13 0.99
C CYS A 23 13.37 8.17 2.10
N ILE A 24 14.11 9.25 1.84
CA ILE A 24 14.15 10.43 2.70
C ILE A 24 12.77 11.10 2.60
N PRO A 25 12.04 11.30 3.71
CA PRO A 25 10.79 12.06 3.67
C PRO A 25 11.12 13.51 3.30
N HIS A 26 10.78 13.91 2.08
CA HIS A 26 10.66 15.31 1.68
C HIS A 26 9.44 15.90 2.39
N ASN A 27 9.60 16.34 3.63
CA ASN A 27 8.74 17.32 4.29
C ASN A 27 9.48 17.89 5.50
N THR A 28 10.60 18.55 5.25
CA THR A 28 11.21 19.49 6.18
C THR A 28 10.75 20.90 5.82
N PRO A 29 10.19 21.69 6.77
CA PRO A 29 10.06 23.13 6.54
C PRO A 29 11.46 23.72 6.42
N PRO A 30 11.63 24.83 5.66
CA PRO A 30 12.95 25.39 5.40
C PRO A 30 13.67 25.68 6.73
N VAL A 31 14.85 25.07 6.87
CA VAL A 31 15.83 25.36 7.91
C VAL A 31 15.98 26.87 7.96
N ARG A 32 15.60 27.47 9.10
CA ARG A 32 15.93 28.85 9.41
C ARG A 32 17.43 28.98 9.27
N GLN A 33 17.85 29.74 8.25
CA GLN A 33 19.22 30.15 8.07
C GLN A 33 19.78 30.63 9.40
N SER A 34 20.88 30.00 9.81
CA SER A 34 21.77 30.51 10.85
C SER A 34 21.99 31.98 10.59
N ARG A 35 21.55 32.84 11.52
CA ARG A 35 21.92 34.25 11.51
C ARG A 35 23.42 34.30 11.72
N CYS A 36 24.15 34.50 10.63
CA CYS A 36 25.53 34.95 10.68
C CYS A 36 25.56 36.20 11.58
N LEU A 37 26.29 36.13 12.69
CA LEU A 37 26.59 37.29 13.52
C LEU A 37 27.45 38.23 12.67
N MET A 38 26.80 39.14 11.94
CA MET A 38 27.50 40.23 11.28
C MET A 38 28.08 41.13 12.37
N VAL A 39 29.39 41.02 12.57
CA VAL A 39 30.17 42.00 13.33
C VAL A 39 30.03 43.32 12.60
N THR A 40 29.35 44.29 13.20
CA THR A 40 29.32 45.68 12.73
C THR A 40 30.75 46.23 12.72
N PRO A 41 31.28 46.67 11.56
CA PRO A 41 32.56 47.35 11.56
C PRO A 41 32.37 48.74 12.15
N THR A 42 33.14 49.05 13.20
CA THR A 42 33.21 50.37 13.82
C THR A 42 33.72 51.37 12.79
N THR A 43 32.80 52.03 12.10
CA THR A 43 33.14 53.12 11.18
C THR A 43 33.08 54.43 11.94
N PHE A 44 34.22 55.12 12.01
CA PHE A 44 34.31 56.46 12.58
C PHE A 44 33.46 57.45 11.76
N PRO A 45 32.92 58.51 12.40
CA PRO A 45 32.13 59.50 11.67
C PRO A 45 33.03 60.26 10.70
N ILE A 46 32.68 60.22 9.42
CA ILE A 46 33.28 61.08 8.40
C ILE A 46 32.76 62.50 8.65
N ILE A 47 33.64 63.40 9.06
CA ILE A 47 33.38 64.84 9.08
C ILE A 47 33.37 65.29 7.62
N SER A 48 32.21 65.68 7.10
CA SER A 48 32.11 66.29 5.77
C SER A 48 32.52 67.77 5.85
N ASP A 49 33.58 68.12 5.13
CA ASP A 49 34.01 69.50 4.85
C ASP A 49 32.93 70.23 4.04
N SER A 50 32.06 70.98 4.71
CA SER A 50 31.13 71.91 4.07
C SER A 50 31.77 73.29 3.87
N ALA A 51 33.03 73.32 3.44
CA ALA A 51 33.74 74.56 3.10
C ALA A 51 34.21 74.50 1.64
N ARG A 52 33.26 74.45 0.69
CA ARG A 52 33.59 74.72 -0.71
C ARG A 52 32.41 75.32 -1.47
N MET A 53 32.57 76.61 -1.77
CA MET A 53 32.15 77.27 -3.01
C MET A 53 30.64 77.36 -3.25
N TRP A 54 30.03 78.40 -2.69
CA TRP A 54 28.81 78.99 -3.27
C TRP A 54 29.21 80.09 -4.23
N THR A 55 29.54 79.71 -5.46
CA THR A 55 29.37 80.58 -6.63
C THR A 55 28.83 79.73 -7.77
N SER A 56 27.95 80.33 -8.57
CA SER A 56 27.21 79.77 -9.70
C SER A 56 25.83 79.16 -9.38
N ASN A 57 24.86 79.73 -10.09
CA ASN A 57 23.44 79.41 -10.07
C ASN A 57 23.20 77.92 -10.38
N GLN A 58 22.71 77.16 -9.41
CA GLN A 58 22.22 75.80 -9.65
C GLN A 58 20.74 75.73 -9.33
N THR A 59 19.95 75.57 -10.38
CA THR A 59 18.55 75.14 -10.38
C THR A 59 18.33 73.99 -9.41
N ILE A 60 17.40 74.17 -8.47
CA ILE A 60 16.97 73.14 -7.52
C ILE A 60 16.47 71.91 -8.32
N PRO A 61 17.04 70.70 -8.14
CA PRO A 61 16.53 69.50 -8.80
C PRO A 61 15.10 69.23 -8.28
N ARG A 62 14.15 69.02 -9.22
CA ARG A 62 12.74 68.75 -8.90
C ARG A 62 12.61 67.53 -7.98
N LEU A 63 12.25 67.79 -6.72
CA LEU A 63 11.96 66.75 -5.72
C LEU A 63 10.69 65.99 -6.15
N ASN A 64 10.75 64.67 -6.28
CA ASN A 64 9.56 63.85 -6.55
C ASN A 64 8.73 63.71 -5.26
N PRO A 65 7.51 64.28 -5.18
CA PRO A 65 6.70 64.27 -3.95
C PRO A 65 6.17 62.88 -3.58
N LEU A 66 6.24 61.89 -4.49
CA LEU A 66 5.77 60.52 -4.24
C LEU A 66 6.88 59.59 -3.72
N HIS A 67 8.12 60.09 -3.57
CA HIS A 67 9.22 59.28 -3.08
C HIS A 67 9.36 59.40 -1.56
N PRO A 68 9.35 58.29 -0.79
CA PRO A 68 9.54 58.37 0.65
C PRO A 68 10.90 59.01 0.98
N PRO A 69 10.98 59.87 2.02
CA PRO A 69 12.21 60.56 2.38
C PRO A 69 13.34 59.55 2.67
N LEU A 70 14.50 59.70 2.02
CA LEU A 70 15.71 58.91 2.28
C LEU A 70 16.39 59.25 3.61
N ILE A 71 15.76 60.09 4.43
CA ILE A 71 16.27 60.51 5.73
C ILE A 71 16.18 59.30 6.66
N HIS A 72 17.32 58.87 7.20
CA HIS A 72 17.38 57.85 8.24
C HIS A 72 16.53 58.35 9.43
N LYS A 73 15.34 57.80 9.60
CA LYS A 73 14.50 58.09 10.77
C LYS A 73 15.27 57.66 12.01
N ARG A 74 15.63 58.62 12.86
CA ARG A 74 16.30 58.33 14.12
C ARG A 74 15.31 57.57 15.00
N THR A 75 15.53 56.27 15.19
CA THR A 75 14.73 55.47 16.12
C THR A 75 15.10 55.93 17.54
N VAL A 76 14.34 56.87 18.10
CA VAL A 76 14.54 57.35 19.46
C VAL A 76 13.73 56.47 20.39
N SER A 77 14.41 55.69 21.23
CA SER A 77 13.77 54.97 22.32
C SER A 77 13.32 55.99 23.35
N LEU A 78 12.01 56.12 23.55
CA LEU A 78 11.42 56.96 24.61
C LEU A 78 11.45 56.27 25.98
N GLU A 79 11.99 55.07 26.06
CA GLU A 79 12.10 54.28 27.29
C GLU A 79 13.12 54.91 28.23
N THR A 80 12.76 55.04 29.50
CA THR A 80 13.72 55.39 30.53
C THR A 80 14.72 54.25 30.76
N PRO A 81 15.97 54.54 31.14
CA PRO A 81 17.01 53.51 31.33
C PRO A 81 16.61 52.37 32.28
N ALA A 82 15.83 52.66 33.33
CA ALA A 82 15.34 51.67 34.27
C ALA A 82 14.32 50.70 33.63
N VAL A 83 13.38 51.22 32.83
CA VAL A 83 12.40 50.41 32.10
C VAL A 83 13.09 49.56 31.03
N HIS A 84 14.06 50.13 30.33
CA HIS A 84 14.86 49.42 29.35
C HIS A 84 15.63 48.25 30.00
N HIS A 85 16.27 48.49 31.16
CA HIS A 85 16.97 47.46 31.91
C HIS A 85 16.02 46.34 32.37
N HIS A 86 14.85 46.69 32.89
CA HIS A 86 13.84 45.72 33.31
C HIS A 86 13.36 44.83 32.15
N ASN A 87 13.06 45.43 30.99
CA ASN A 87 12.63 44.71 29.79
C ASN A 87 13.75 43.79 29.25
N HIS A 88 15.00 44.24 29.32
CA HIS A 88 16.15 43.43 28.96
C HIS A 88 16.30 42.20 29.87
N GLN A 89 16.23 42.38 31.20
CA GLN A 89 16.28 41.29 32.17
C GLN A 89 15.15 40.26 31.94
N ARG A 90 13.92 40.75 31.71
CA ARG A 90 12.77 39.89 31.42
C ARG A 90 12.97 39.07 30.15
N THR A 91 13.55 39.67 29.10
CA THR A 91 13.87 38.98 27.84
C THR A 91 14.88 37.86 28.07
N LEU A 92 15.96 38.12 28.82
CA LEU A 92 16.96 37.12 29.14
C LEU A 92 16.38 35.95 29.94
N ILE A 93 15.52 36.23 30.93
CA ILE A 93 14.85 35.19 31.72
C ILE A 93 13.98 34.32 30.82
N MET A 94 13.18 34.92 29.92
CA MET A 94 12.36 34.17 28.98
C MET A 94 13.19 33.31 28.03
N GLN A 95 14.29 33.86 27.50
CA GLN A 95 15.20 33.12 26.62
C GLN A 95 15.83 31.92 27.33
N ARG A 96 16.32 32.10 28.57
CA ARG A 96 16.89 31.01 29.38
C ARG A 96 15.86 29.93 29.67
N ARG A 97 14.63 30.32 30.01
CA ARG A 97 13.54 29.37 30.29
C ARG A 97 13.17 28.55 29.07
N GLU A 98 13.07 29.19 27.90
CA GLU A 98 12.76 28.50 26.65
C GLU A 98 13.90 27.56 26.24
N ASN A 99 15.15 28.01 26.36
CA ASN A 99 16.32 27.18 26.12
C ASN A 99 16.32 25.94 27.01
N TYR A 100 16.07 26.10 28.31
CA TYR A 100 15.98 24.99 29.24
C TYR A 100 14.85 24.01 28.89
N ARG A 101 13.66 24.51 28.51
CA ARG A 101 12.52 23.68 28.11
C ARG A 101 12.83 22.87 26.86
N TYR A 102 13.36 23.53 25.83
CA TYR A 102 13.70 22.87 24.57
C TYR A 102 14.76 21.78 24.79
N HIS A 103 15.71 22.03 25.70
CA HIS A 103 16.82 21.12 25.90
C HIS A 103 16.64 20.04 26.97
N GLN A 104 15.53 20.06 27.70
CA GLN A 104 15.23 19.09 28.76
C GLN A 104 15.29 17.63 28.30
N VAL A 105 14.83 17.31 27.09
CA VAL A 105 14.69 15.92 26.62
C VAL A 105 16.04 15.27 26.32
N TRP A 106 16.91 15.93 25.56
CA TRP A 106 18.23 15.40 25.20
C TRP A 106 19.29 15.64 26.29
N ARG A 107 18.97 16.46 27.30
CA ARG A 107 19.80 16.58 28.51
C ARG A 107 19.80 15.25 29.29
N LYS A 108 18.65 14.61 29.48
CA LYS A 108 18.51 13.44 30.37
C LYS A 108 19.48 12.29 30.07
N PRO A 109 19.72 11.88 28.81
CA PRO A 109 20.63 10.77 28.50
C PRO A 109 22.11 11.06 28.83
N PHE A 110 22.56 12.30 28.62
CA PHE A 110 23.98 12.68 28.66
C PHE A 110 24.38 13.50 29.88
N TYR A 111 23.53 14.44 30.30
CA TYR A 111 23.79 15.46 31.33
C TYR A 111 22.77 15.44 32.47
N GLY A 112 21.93 14.40 32.55
CA GLY A 112 20.99 14.18 33.64
C GLY A 112 21.67 13.58 34.87
N THR A 113 20.97 13.64 36.00
CA THR A 113 21.36 12.93 37.24
C THR A 113 21.37 11.41 36.99
N GLY A 114 22.13 10.64 37.78
CA GLY A 114 22.20 9.18 37.61
C GLY A 114 20.83 8.49 37.57
N SER A 115 19.87 8.95 38.38
CA SER A 115 18.48 8.48 38.37
C SER A 115 17.75 8.79 37.05
N GLU A 116 17.87 10.02 36.54
CA GLU A 116 17.24 10.44 35.28
C GLU A 116 17.77 9.63 34.09
N ARG A 117 19.07 9.33 34.09
CA ARG A 117 19.70 8.49 33.05
C ARG A 117 19.18 7.07 33.08
N GLU A 118 18.96 6.50 34.26
CA GLU A 118 18.45 5.14 34.38
C GLU A 118 16.96 5.04 34.00
N GLU A 119 16.13 6.01 34.38
CA GLU A 119 14.74 6.04 33.94
C GLU A 119 14.66 6.14 32.41
N TYR A 120 15.49 6.99 31.78
CA TYR A 120 15.55 7.06 30.31
C TYR A 120 15.93 5.72 29.67
N ARG A 121 16.93 5.01 30.20
CA ARG A 121 17.31 3.69 29.69
C ARG A 121 16.20 2.65 29.87
N LYS A 122 15.49 2.71 31.00
CA LYS A 122 14.34 1.86 31.29
C LYS A 122 13.20 2.14 30.30
N GLU A 123 12.83 3.40 30.09
CA GLU A 123 11.84 3.80 29.08
C GLU A 123 12.22 3.30 27.68
N LEU A 124 13.49 3.41 27.31
CA LEU A 124 14.00 2.91 26.02
C LEU A 124 13.85 1.39 25.90
N ARG A 125 14.20 0.64 26.95
CA ARG A 125 14.01 -0.83 26.98
C ARG A 125 12.54 -1.19 26.87
N GLU A 126 11.66 -0.50 27.58
CA GLU A 126 10.21 -0.74 27.53
C GLU A 126 9.60 -0.38 26.18
N HIS A 127 10.09 0.68 25.52
CA HIS A 127 9.68 0.99 24.15
C HIS A 127 10.10 -0.10 23.17
N LEU A 128 11.34 -0.58 23.28
CA LEU A 128 11.85 -1.65 22.43
C LEU A 128 11.07 -2.96 22.64
N LYS A 129 10.76 -3.33 23.88
CA LYS A 129 9.92 -4.49 24.20
C LYS A 129 8.55 -4.39 23.54
N ARG A 130 7.87 -3.24 23.69
CA ARG A 130 6.58 -2.99 23.03
C ARG A 130 6.66 -3.13 21.52
N GLN A 131 7.69 -2.56 20.88
CA GLN A 131 7.90 -2.71 19.44
C GLN A 131 8.08 -4.18 19.02
N ILE A 132 8.84 -4.96 19.79
CA ILE A 132 9.03 -6.39 19.53
C ILE A 132 7.71 -7.16 19.68
N GLU A 133 6.95 -6.88 20.74
CA GLU A 133 5.65 -7.51 21.01
C GLU A 133 4.64 -7.19 19.92
N GLU A 134 4.51 -5.93 19.53
CA GLU A 134 3.64 -5.48 18.44
C GLU A 134 4.01 -6.16 17.11
N LYS A 135 5.30 -6.21 16.77
CA LYS A 135 5.78 -6.89 15.56
C LYS A 135 5.49 -8.39 15.60
N CYS A 136 5.71 -9.04 16.75
CA CYS A 136 5.41 -10.45 16.94
C CYS A 136 3.91 -10.74 16.79
N ALA A 137 3.06 -9.91 17.40
CA ALA A 137 1.60 -10.02 17.29
C ALA A 137 1.13 -9.85 15.85
N ALA A 138 1.67 -8.85 15.13
CA ALA A 138 1.34 -8.61 13.72
C ALA A 138 1.73 -9.81 12.84
N LEU A 139 2.93 -10.39 13.04
CA LEU A 139 3.38 -11.58 12.31
C LEU A 139 2.51 -12.81 12.60
N LYS A 140 2.14 -13.03 13.87
CA LYS A 140 1.24 -14.12 14.26
C LYS A 140 -0.13 -13.97 13.60
N LEU A 141 -0.68 -12.75 13.60
CA LEU A 141 -1.96 -12.46 12.95
C LEU A 141 -1.87 -12.71 11.44
N GLN A 142 -0.82 -12.22 10.78
CA GLN A 142 -0.59 -12.43 9.36
C GLN A 142 -0.50 -13.93 9.01
N LEU A 143 0.27 -14.69 9.79
CA LEU A 143 0.40 -16.13 9.58
C LEU A 143 -0.94 -16.84 9.77
N SER A 144 -1.70 -16.49 10.81
CA SER A 144 -3.04 -17.05 11.05
C SER A 144 -4.01 -16.75 9.90
N GLY A 145 -3.91 -15.55 9.29
CA GLY A 145 -4.67 -15.18 8.11
C GLY A 145 -4.31 -16.05 6.91
N LYS A 146 -3.01 -16.22 6.63
CA LYS A 146 -2.54 -17.08 5.54
C LYS A 146 -2.94 -18.54 5.68
N VAL A 147 -2.92 -19.07 6.91
CA VAL A 147 -3.37 -20.45 7.18
C VAL A 147 -4.86 -20.60 6.86
N LYS A 148 -5.70 -19.68 7.33
CA LYS A 148 -7.14 -19.69 7.02
C LYS A 148 -7.42 -19.55 5.53
N GLU A 149 -6.70 -18.69 4.84
CA GLU A 149 -6.81 -18.52 3.39
C GLU A 149 -6.42 -19.81 2.65
N ALA A 150 -5.33 -20.45 3.05
CA ALA A 150 -4.90 -21.72 2.45
C ALA A 150 -5.91 -22.85 2.72
N GLU A 151 -6.46 -22.94 3.92
CA GLU A 151 -7.53 -23.90 4.26
C GLU A 151 -8.78 -23.67 3.42
N TYR A 152 -9.18 -22.41 3.25
CA TYR A 152 -10.30 -22.05 2.39
C TYR A 152 -10.09 -22.46 0.94
N LEU A 153 -8.92 -22.16 0.36
CA LEU A 153 -8.60 -22.55 -1.02
C LEU A 153 -8.60 -24.06 -1.20
N ARG A 154 -8.04 -24.81 -0.25
CA ARG A 154 -8.07 -26.28 -0.27
C ARG A 154 -9.48 -26.83 -0.26
N GLU A 155 -10.38 -26.22 0.51
CA GLU A 155 -11.78 -26.65 0.57
C GLU A 155 -12.53 -26.31 -0.72
N VAL A 156 -12.29 -25.13 -1.31
CA VAL A 156 -12.84 -24.75 -2.61
C VAL A 156 -12.41 -25.74 -3.70
N ASP A 157 -11.12 -26.08 -3.75
CA ASP A 157 -10.59 -27.06 -4.72
C ASP A 157 -11.22 -28.44 -4.52
N ARG A 158 -11.34 -28.87 -3.25
CA ARG A 158 -11.99 -30.15 -2.91
C ARG A 158 -13.43 -30.19 -3.42
N LEU A 159 -14.18 -29.11 -3.21
CA LEU A 159 -15.57 -28.99 -3.67
C LEU A 159 -15.65 -28.97 -5.20
N ALA A 160 -14.79 -28.22 -5.88
CA ALA A 160 -14.74 -28.15 -7.34
C ALA A 160 -14.50 -29.54 -7.97
N LEU A 161 -13.50 -30.28 -7.46
CA LEU A 161 -13.22 -31.64 -7.90
C LEU A 161 -14.40 -32.59 -7.67
N SER A 162 -15.07 -32.46 -6.51
CA SER A 162 -16.25 -33.28 -6.21
C SER A 162 -17.43 -32.98 -7.14
N SER A 163 -17.66 -31.70 -7.45
CA SER A 163 -18.70 -31.25 -8.37
C SER A 163 -18.43 -31.73 -9.79
N GLU A 164 -17.19 -31.59 -10.28
CA GLU A 164 -16.80 -32.05 -11.60
C GLU A 164 -16.98 -33.57 -11.73
N ARG A 165 -16.59 -34.34 -10.71
CA ARG A 165 -16.79 -35.79 -10.67
C ARG A 165 -18.28 -36.13 -10.78
N GLU A 166 -19.12 -35.47 -9.99
CA GLU A 166 -20.56 -35.69 -10.01
C GLU A 166 -21.17 -35.35 -11.38
N GLN A 167 -20.78 -34.22 -11.99
CA GLN A 167 -21.21 -33.84 -13.32
C GLN A 167 -20.83 -34.88 -14.38
N ARG A 168 -19.60 -35.43 -14.32
CA ARG A 168 -19.16 -36.51 -15.22
C ARG A 168 -20.01 -37.77 -15.04
N ILE A 169 -20.33 -38.13 -13.80
CA ILE A 169 -21.21 -39.28 -13.50
C ILE A 169 -22.62 -39.04 -14.03
N GLN A 170 -23.20 -37.87 -13.77
CA GLN A 170 -24.54 -37.50 -14.24
C GLN A 170 -24.61 -37.50 -15.77
N HIS A 171 -23.63 -36.91 -16.44
CA HIS A 171 -23.54 -36.93 -17.89
C HIS A 171 -23.44 -38.36 -18.43
N SER A 172 -22.56 -39.19 -17.85
CA SER A 172 -22.42 -40.60 -18.25
C SER A 172 -23.74 -41.38 -18.07
N ARG A 173 -24.43 -41.19 -16.94
CA ARG A 173 -25.74 -41.80 -16.66
C ARG A 173 -26.80 -41.34 -17.67
N ALA A 174 -26.87 -40.05 -17.96
CA ALA A 174 -27.79 -39.51 -18.97
C ALA A 174 -27.52 -40.12 -20.35
N MET A 175 -26.25 -40.19 -20.77
CA MET A 175 -25.85 -40.81 -22.04
C MET A 175 -26.11 -42.31 -22.09
N ALA A 176 -26.02 -43.03 -20.97
CA ALA A 176 -26.44 -44.42 -20.88
C ALA A 176 -27.96 -44.55 -21.07
N ALA A 177 -28.75 -43.75 -20.36
CA ALA A 177 -30.20 -43.75 -20.47
C ALA A 177 -30.68 -43.46 -21.90
N TYR A 178 -30.08 -42.49 -22.60
CA TYR A 178 -30.39 -42.23 -24.00
C TYR A 178 -30.05 -43.41 -24.92
N ARG A 179 -28.91 -44.07 -24.68
CA ARG A 179 -28.53 -45.25 -25.47
C ARG A 179 -29.52 -46.40 -25.28
N ASP A 180 -29.92 -46.66 -24.04
CA ASP A 180 -30.85 -47.74 -23.71
C ASP A 180 -32.25 -47.46 -24.29
N GLU A 181 -32.72 -46.21 -24.19
CA GLU A 181 -34.02 -45.84 -24.77
C GLU A 181 -34.01 -45.89 -26.29
N ASN A 182 -32.93 -45.44 -26.94
CA ASN A 182 -32.78 -45.57 -28.39
C ASN A 182 -32.79 -47.04 -28.83
N LYS A 183 -32.12 -47.92 -28.08
CA LYS A 183 -32.16 -49.36 -28.33
C LYS A 183 -33.58 -49.91 -28.18
N ARG A 184 -34.29 -49.54 -27.10
CA ARG A 184 -35.69 -49.94 -26.86
C ARG A 184 -36.60 -49.54 -28.02
N LEU A 185 -36.48 -48.30 -28.49
CA LEU A 185 -37.25 -47.77 -29.62
C LEU A 185 -36.93 -48.49 -30.94
N MET A 186 -35.66 -48.78 -31.21
CA MET A 186 -35.26 -49.54 -32.40
C MET A 186 -35.84 -50.96 -32.38
N GLU A 187 -35.74 -51.65 -31.24
CA GLU A 187 -36.30 -52.99 -31.10
C GLU A 187 -37.82 -52.99 -31.24
N GLN A 188 -38.51 -52.01 -30.64
CA GLN A 188 -39.95 -51.84 -30.80
C GLN A 188 -40.32 -51.60 -32.27
N SER A 189 -39.65 -50.66 -32.94
CA SER A 189 -39.86 -50.38 -34.37
C SER A 189 -39.58 -51.60 -35.25
N TRP A 190 -38.64 -52.47 -34.86
CA TRP A 190 -38.36 -53.72 -35.56
C TRP A 190 -39.49 -54.74 -35.38
N ARG A 191 -40.00 -54.91 -34.15
CA ARG A 191 -41.17 -55.77 -33.86
C ARG A 191 -42.41 -55.29 -34.61
N ASP A 192 -42.68 -53.99 -34.61
CA ASP A 192 -43.85 -53.40 -35.29
C ASP A 192 -43.78 -53.60 -36.82
N ARG A 193 -42.60 -53.41 -37.42
CA ARG A 193 -42.39 -53.69 -38.84
C ARG A 193 -42.51 -55.18 -39.18
N ALA A 194 -42.04 -56.07 -38.29
CA ALA A 194 -42.23 -57.51 -38.48
C ALA A 194 -43.71 -57.91 -38.42
N LEU A 195 -44.45 -57.35 -37.46
CA LEU A 195 -45.89 -57.56 -37.33
C LEU A 195 -46.65 -57.03 -38.54
N THR A 196 -46.34 -55.81 -38.98
CA THR A 196 -46.97 -55.17 -40.15
C THR A 196 -46.77 -56.01 -41.41
N ARG A 197 -45.53 -56.47 -41.67
CA ARG A 197 -45.24 -57.38 -42.79
C ARG A 197 -46.02 -58.69 -42.70
N SER A 198 -46.13 -59.27 -41.51
CA SER A 198 -46.93 -60.50 -41.31
C SER A 198 -48.41 -60.28 -41.62
N GLN A 199 -48.98 -59.16 -41.17
CA GLN A 199 -50.37 -58.79 -41.45
C GLN A 199 -50.61 -58.50 -42.93
N GLU A 200 -49.68 -57.82 -43.60
CA GLU A 200 -49.72 -57.57 -45.04
C GLU A 200 -49.73 -58.89 -45.82
N VAL A 201 -48.84 -59.83 -45.48
CA VAL A 201 -48.80 -61.18 -46.07
C VAL A 201 -50.13 -61.93 -45.88
N LEU A 202 -50.75 -61.84 -44.70
CA LEU A 202 -52.07 -62.45 -44.45
C LEU A 202 -53.16 -61.81 -45.31
N LYS A 203 -53.21 -60.47 -45.38
CA LYS A 203 -54.17 -59.75 -46.21
C LYS A 203 -54.01 -60.07 -47.69
N GLU A 204 -52.78 -60.13 -48.20
CA GLU A 204 -52.51 -60.51 -49.59
C GLU A 204 -52.98 -61.96 -49.87
N ARG A 205 -52.75 -62.90 -48.94
CA ARG A 205 -53.27 -64.27 -49.06
C ARG A 205 -54.80 -64.31 -49.09
N GLU A 206 -55.48 -63.49 -48.30
CA GLU A 206 -56.94 -63.37 -48.33
C GLU A 206 -57.43 -62.79 -49.65
N LEU A 207 -56.77 -61.75 -50.19
CA LEU A 207 -57.08 -61.16 -51.49
C LEU A 207 -56.90 -62.15 -52.64
N LEU A 208 -55.87 -63.00 -52.57
CA LEU A 208 -55.65 -64.06 -53.57
C LEU A 208 -56.78 -65.09 -53.64
N ARG A 209 -57.55 -65.28 -52.55
CA ARG A 209 -58.76 -66.11 -52.58
C ARG A 209 -59.86 -65.51 -53.46
N LEU A 210 -59.88 -64.19 -53.61
CA LEU A 210 -60.87 -63.45 -54.40
C LEU A 210 -60.36 -63.14 -55.83
N ASN A 211 -59.07 -62.87 -56.00
CA ASN A 211 -58.43 -62.61 -57.29
C ASN A 211 -57.10 -63.36 -57.37
N PRO A 212 -56.97 -64.40 -58.23
CA PRO A 212 -55.83 -65.32 -58.20
C PRO A 212 -54.51 -64.72 -58.71
N ILE A 213 -54.48 -63.47 -59.20
CA ILE A 213 -53.27 -62.83 -59.70
C ILE A 213 -52.59 -62.01 -58.60
N ASN A 214 -51.34 -62.36 -58.28
CA ASN A 214 -50.49 -61.62 -57.35
C ASN A 214 -49.83 -60.40 -58.03
N TRP A 215 -50.58 -59.32 -58.17
CA TRP A 215 -50.11 -58.09 -58.83
C TRP A 215 -48.94 -57.39 -58.11
N SER A 216 -48.81 -57.55 -56.78
CA SER A 216 -47.76 -56.91 -55.98
C SER A 216 -46.44 -57.69 -55.98
N GLY A 217 -46.46 -58.99 -56.30
CA GLY A 217 -45.27 -59.85 -56.33
C GLY A 217 -44.60 -60.05 -54.97
N THR A 218 -45.27 -59.68 -53.87
CA THR A 218 -44.69 -59.68 -52.51
C THR A 218 -44.70 -61.05 -51.85
N LEU A 219 -45.69 -61.90 -52.20
CA LEU A 219 -45.73 -63.31 -51.79
C LEU A 219 -44.81 -64.14 -52.68
N LYS A 220 -43.73 -64.66 -52.08
CA LYS A 220 -42.85 -65.68 -52.68
C LYS A 220 -43.41 -67.08 -52.49
#